data_AF-A0AAW0BR01-F1
#
_entry.id   AF-A0AAW0BR01-F1
#
_cell.length_a   1.000
_cell.length_b   1.000
_cell.length_c   1.000
_cell.angle_alpha   90.00
_cell.angle_beta   90.00
_cell.angle_gamma   90.00
#
_symmetry.space_group_name_H-M   'P 1'
#
loop_
_entity.id
_entity.type
_entity.pdbx_description
1 polymer ?
#
loop_
_entity_poly.entity_id
_entity_poly.type
_entity_poly.pdbx_seq_one_letter_code
_entity_poly.pdbx_strand_id
1 'polypeptide(L)'
;MACPDCKTVLKVGFAVSENIKQHKEKGGCDKALAEAKKKKPIHAKLSNFFFKQTPSNPLVPATTSAPGPSQSTVTETELMPTGTGPEVLEDPIHPETFATFLGAKPCPEAQELMRAEYDWNGILLPPLKRAFGEGELDLALSSHYISLGNHGLDGFCDFFNYFISTRRLLGHCIKPYFEFLCAGIEKRFPTAKDSVAPRMNPKEVYDELHRALHVADQEFAPESDKTQACCGLAIRFPEGTSHHVAYPSGLHQQYDLPWDNYSRRNEFFIQSHDCRRSLVSATQACLSCEALLPHDVLVGILHRIARGTHPSTPIIYRPTGVLVDTVRNKSEECRGLKLTNLALHSELR
;
A
#
# COMPACT_ATOMS: atom_id res chain seq x y z
N MET A 1 21.18 -4.33 -23.93
CA MET A 1 21.41 -5.72 -23.49
C MET A 1 22.55 -5.74 -22.48
N ALA A 2 22.52 -6.58 -21.46
CA ALA A 2 23.58 -6.63 -20.43
C ALA A 2 24.65 -7.68 -20.77
N CYS A 3 25.92 -7.36 -20.52
CA CYS A 3 27.00 -8.34 -20.57
C CYS A 3 26.72 -9.46 -19.53
N PRO A 4 26.80 -10.75 -19.89
CA PRO A 4 26.46 -11.83 -18.98
C PRO A 4 27.38 -11.89 -17.75
N ASP A 5 28.63 -11.45 -17.89
CA ASP A 5 29.68 -11.57 -16.86
C ASP A 5 29.67 -10.39 -15.88
N CYS A 6 29.74 -9.16 -16.38
CA CYS A 6 29.83 -7.95 -15.54
C CYS A 6 28.49 -7.22 -15.35
N LYS A 7 27.41 -7.70 -15.99
CA LYS A 7 26.06 -7.09 -16.00
C LYS A 7 25.98 -5.65 -16.50
N THR A 8 27.05 -5.10 -17.08
CA THR A 8 27.03 -3.75 -17.66
C THR A 8 26.11 -3.69 -18.86
N VAL A 9 25.22 -2.69 -18.89
CA VAL A 9 24.30 -2.46 -20.01
C VAL A 9 25.07 -1.91 -21.19
N LEU A 10 25.14 -2.68 -22.27
CA LEU A 10 25.77 -2.30 -23.52
C LEU A 10 24.73 -1.66 -24.45
N LYS A 11 25.11 -0.53 -25.06
CA LYS A 11 24.40 0.01 -26.23
C LYS A 11 24.70 -0.91 -27.40
N VAL A 12 23.72 -1.71 -27.80
CA VAL A 12 23.85 -2.63 -28.92
C VAL A 12 22.97 -2.15 -30.06
N GLY A 13 23.57 -2.01 -31.25
CA GLY A 13 22.82 -1.97 -32.52
C GLY A 13 22.48 -3.38 -32.98
N PHE A 14 22.29 -3.60 -34.28
CA PHE A 14 21.91 -4.90 -34.85
C PHE A 14 22.92 -6.05 -34.59
N ALA A 15 24.19 -5.74 -34.30
CA ALA A 15 25.24 -6.73 -34.06
C ALA A 15 25.52 -6.94 -32.56
N VAL A 16 24.59 -7.61 -31.88
CA VAL A 16 24.66 -7.83 -30.42
C VAL A 16 25.90 -8.63 -30.00
N SER A 17 26.19 -9.74 -30.69
CA SER A 17 27.32 -10.63 -30.37
C SER A 17 28.67 -9.93 -30.52
N GLU A 18 28.84 -9.14 -31.59
CA GLU A 18 30.08 -8.40 -31.86
C GLU A 18 30.33 -7.31 -30.81
N ASN A 19 29.28 -6.64 -30.34
CA ASN A 19 29.39 -5.63 -29.28
C ASN A 19 29.79 -6.25 -27.93
N ILE A 20 29.29 -7.45 -27.60
CA ILE A 20 29.71 -8.18 -26.40
C ILE A 20 31.18 -8.61 -26.53
N LYS A 21 31.58 -9.11 -27.71
CA LYS A 21 32.97 -9.50 -27.99
C LYS A 21 33.92 -8.32 -27.85
N GLN A 22 33.61 -7.18 -28.46
CA GLN A 22 34.42 -5.96 -28.32
C GLN A 22 34.47 -5.44 -26.88
N HIS A 23 33.38 -5.54 -26.12
CA HIS A 23 33.36 -5.16 -24.71
C HIS A 23 34.33 -6.01 -23.87
N LYS A 24 34.46 -7.31 -24.17
CA LYS A 24 35.42 -8.21 -23.54
C LYS A 24 36.85 -7.92 -24.01
N GLU A 25 37.08 -7.86 -25.32
CA GLU A 25 38.42 -7.67 -25.90
C GLU A 25 39.06 -6.32 -25.54
N LYS A 26 38.26 -5.26 -25.43
CA LYS A 26 38.75 -3.93 -25.03
C LYS A 26 38.95 -3.79 -23.51
N GLY A 27 38.82 -4.88 -22.75
CA GLY A 27 38.93 -4.88 -21.29
C GLY A 27 37.82 -4.10 -20.58
N GLY A 28 36.70 -3.84 -21.25
CA GLY A 28 35.55 -3.16 -20.65
C GLY A 28 34.91 -3.99 -19.55
N CYS A 29 34.88 -5.32 -19.73
CA CYS A 29 34.34 -6.27 -18.75
C CYS A 29 35.16 -6.28 -17.45
N ASP A 30 36.49 -6.36 -17.55
CA ASP A 30 37.38 -6.39 -16.39
C ASP A 30 37.38 -5.07 -15.64
N LYS A 31 37.32 -3.93 -16.35
CA LYS A 31 37.17 -2.61 -15.73
C LYS A 31 35.86 -2.50 -14.94
N ALA A 32 34.74 -2.93 -15.52
CA ALA A 32 33.45 -2.90 -14.83
C ALA A 32 33.43 -3.80 -13.58
N LEU A 33 34.03 -4.99 -13.65
CA LEU A 33 34.17 -5.88 -12.50
C LEU A 33 35.09 -5.29 -11.42
N ALA A 34 36.19 -4.65 -11.81
CA ALA A 34 37.10 -3.98 -10.88
C ALA A 34 36.42 -2.77 -10.20
N GLU A 35 35.62 -1.99 -10.93
CA GLU A 35 34.83 -0.89 -10.39
C GLU A 35 33.73 -1.38 -9.43
N ALA A 36 33.05 -2.48 -9.77
CA ALA A 36 32.06 -3.10 -8.89
C ALA A 36 32.69 -3.57 -7.57
N LYS A 37 33.91 -4.11 -7.60
CA LYS A 37 34.68 -4.46 -6.40
C LYS A 37 35.15 -3.24 -5.60
N LYS A 38 35.47 -2.13 -6.27
CA LYS A 38 35.89 -0.86 -5.62
C LYS A 38 34.72 -0.14 -4.97
N LYS A 39 33.50 -0.31 -5.47
CA LYS A 39 32.28 0.12 -4.79
C LYS A 39 32.10 -0.78 -3.56
N LYS A 40 32.74 -0.42 -2.45
CA LYS A 40 32.37 -0.92 -1.12
C LYS A 40 30.83 -0.82 -1.02
N PRO A 41 30.12 -1.82 -0.46
CA PRO A 41 28.67 -1.75 -0.35
C PRO A 41 28.32 -0.43 0.34
N ILE A 42 27.77 0.49 -0.45
CA ILE A 42 27.28 1.76 0.05
C ILE A 42 26.02 1.37 0.80
N HIS A 43 26.15 1.08 2.10
CA HIS A 43 25.05 1.27 3.02
C HIS A 43 24.56 2.69 2.77
N ALA A 44 23.38 2.80 2.15
CA ALA A 44 22.84 4.03 1.61
C ALA A 44 22.68 5.10 2.69
N LYS A 45 23.70 5.95 2.87
CA LYS A 45 23.57 7.26 3.52
C LYS A 45 23.14 8.27 2.45
N LEU A 46 21.86 8.23 2.11
CA LEU A 46 21.15 9.19 1.26
C LEU A 46 20.83 10.52 2.00
N SER A 47 21.65 10.93 2.97
CA SER A 47 21.38 12.11 3.81
C SER A 47 22.24 13.34 3.49
N ASN A 48 23.30 13.25 2.67
CA ASN A 48 24.33 14.30 2.64
C ASN A 48 24.45 15.09 1.33
N PHE A 49 23.47 15.02 0.42
CA PHE A 49 23.58 15.69 -0.89
C PHE A 49 22.72 16.96 -1.06
N PHE A 50 21.99 17.43 -0.03
CA PHE A 50 21.09 18.58 -0.17
C PHE A 50 21.21 19.73 0.86
N PHE A 51 22.23 19.76 1.72
CA PHE A 51 22.35 20.85 2.71
C PHE A 51 23.72 21.55 2.68
N LYS A 52 23.80 22.60 1.86
CA LYS A 52 24.62 23.79 2.14
C LYS A 52 23.86 25.04 1.67
N GLN A 53 22.85 25.42 2.43
CA GLN A 53 22.44 26.82 2.55
C GLN A 53 22.30 27.13 4.04
N THR A 54 23.14 28.04 4.52
CA THR A 54 23.05 28.65 5.84
C THR A 54 21.86 29.61 5.86
N PRO A 55 20.89 29.48 6.77
CA PRO A 55 19.86 30.49 6.95
C PRO A 55 20.44 31.69 7.73
N SER A 56 20.26 32.88 7.17
CA SER A 56 20.43 34.15 7.86
C SER A 56 19.33 34.34 8.91
N ASN A 57 19.73 34.78 10.11
CA ASN A 57 18.85 35.09 11.24
C ASN A 57 17.68 36.03 10.86
N PRO A 58 16.47 35.79 11.35
CA PRO A 58 15.49 36.85 11.53
C PRO A 58 15.52 37.39 12.97
N LEU A 59 15.83 38.69 13.09
CA LEU A 59 15.47 39.53 14.25
C LEU A 59 14.00 39.93 14.11
N VAL A 60 13.12 39.55 15.03
CA VAL A 60 11.99 40.40 15.51
C VAL A 60 11.54 39.92 16.91
N PRO A 61 11.23 40.82 17.86
CA PRO A 61 10.91 40.47 19.25
C PRO A 61 9.43 40.17 19.52
N ALA A 62 9.19 39.62 20.71
CA ALA A 62 7.90 39.21 21.25
C ALA A 62 6.96 40.37 21.61
N THR A 63 5.69 39.99 21.79
CA THR A 63 4.62 40.56 22.65
C THR A 63 3.55 41.39 21.93
N THR A 64 2.32 40.83 21.90
CA THR A 64 1.10 41.63 21.99
C THR A 64 -0.02 40.83 22.65
N SER A 65 -0.66 41.45 23.63
CA SER A 65 -1.72 40.92 24.50
C SER A 65 -3.08 40.82 23.78
N ALA A 66 -3.90 39.85 24.20
CA ALA A 66 -5.26 39.63 23.71
C ALA A 66 -6.27 40.64 24.28
N PRO A 67 -7.30 41.06 23.52
CA PRO A 67 -8.48 41.75 24.05
C PRO A 67 -9.52 40.75 24.59
N GLY A 68 -10.22 41.16 25.65
CA GLY A 68 -11.27 40.40 26.33
C GLY A 68 -12.61 40.33 25.57
N PRO A 69 -13.57 39.52 26.09
CA PRO A 69 -14.76 39.11 25.36
C PRO A 69 -15.87 40.18 25.38
N SER A 70 -16.35 40.54 24.19
CA SER A 70 -17.54 41.37 23.98
C SER A 70 -18.80 40.51 24.09
N GLN A 71 -19.73 40.90 24.96
CA GLN A 71 -21.09 40.36 24.99
C GLN A 71 -21.87 40.84 23.76
N SER A 72 -22.69 39.97 23.17
CA SER A 72 -23.62 40.35 22.10
C SER A 72 -25.02 39.89 22.44
N THR A 73 -25.91 40.87 22.37
CA THR A 73 -27.33 40.88 22.69
C THR A 73 -28.12 40.22 21.56
N VAL A 74 -29.14 39.44 21.93
CA VAL A 74 -30.13 38.85 21.03
C VAL A 74 -31.09 39.95 20.55
N THR A 75 -31.41 39.99 19.26
CA THR A 75 -32.61 40.67 18.79
C THR A 75 -33.21 39.89 17.62
N GLU A 76 -34.46 39.48 17.84
CA GLU A 76 -35.36 38.78 16.95
C GLU A 76 -36.20 39.82 16.21
N THR A 77 -36.26 39.76 14.88
CA THR A 77 -37.27 40.48 14.09
C THR A 77 -37.64 39.69 12.83
N GLU A 78 -38.92 39.35 12.77
CA GLU A 78 -39.71 38.79 11.68
C GLU A 78 -40.04 39.88 10.63
N LEU A 79 -40.00 39.55 9.32
CA LEU A 79 -41.07 39.77 8.32
C LEU A 79 -40.60 39.55 6.85
N MET A 80 -41.42 38.80 6.12
CA MET A 80 -41.60 38.72 4.64
C MET A 80 -42.04 40.10 4.06
N PRO A 81 -42.00 40.42 2.72
CA PRO A 81 -42.57 39.57 1.65
C PRO A 81 -42.08 39.73 0.16
N THR A 82 -42.52 38.75 -0.65
CA THR A 82 -42.95 38.78 -2.08
C THR A 82 -42.02 39.25 -3.22
N GLY A 83 -41.85 38.38 -4.24
CA GLY A 83 -41.49 38.76 -5.61
C GLY A 83 -41.25 37.57 -6.55
N THR A 84 -42.19 37.33 -7.46
CA THR A 84 -42.26 36.27 -8.49
C THR A 84 -41.21 36.37 -9.61
N GLY A 85 -40.68 35.20 -10.04
CA GLY A 85 -40.02 34.97 -11.33
C GLY A 85 -40.07 33.48 -11.71
N PRO A 86 -40.05 33.09 -13.00
CA PRO A 86 -40.17 31.70 -13.42
C PRO A 86 -38.86 30.95 -13.12
N GLU A 87 -38.88 30.16 -12.07
CA GLU A 87 -37.78 29.29 -11.67
C GLU A 87 -37.76 28.08 -12.62
N VAL A 88 -36.80 28.07 -13.54
CA VAL A 88 -36.33 26.85 -14.19
C VAL A 88 -35.81 25.98 -13.05
N LEU A 89 -36.55 24.91 -12.74
CA LEU A 89 -36.10 23.86 -11.83
C LEU A 89 -34.89 23.17 -12.49
N GLU A 90 -33.70 23.69 -12.26
CA GLU A 90 -32.50 22.86 -12.32
C GLU A 90 -32.56 21.97 -11.08
N ASP A 91 -32.78 20.67 -11.29
CA ASP A 91 -32.73 19.69 -10.22
C ASP A 91 -31.44 19.90 -9.40
N PRO A 92 -31.51 19.96 -8.06
CA PRO A 92 -30.32 20.10 -7.24
C PRO A 92 -29.42 18.89 -7.50
N ILE A 93 -28.28 19.18 -8.11
CA ILE A 93 -27.19 18.23 -8.32
C ILE A 93 -26.86 17.61 -6.95
N HIS A 94 -27.29 16.37 -6.75
CA HIS A 94 -27.14 15.67 -5.48
C HIS A 94 -25.65 15.54 -5.11
N PRO A 95 -25.23 15.94 -3.89
CA PRO A 95 -23.83 15.93 -3.46
C PRO A 95 -23.22 14.52 -3.38
N GLU A 96 -24.02 13.47 -3.46
CA GLU A 96 -23.58 12.07 -3.40
C GLU A 96 -23.10 11.51 -4.74
N THR A 97 -23.24 12.27 -5.83
CA THR A 97 -22.97 11.77 -7.19
C THR A 97 -21.56 12.06 -7.71
N PHE A 98 -20.72 12.78 -6.95
CA PHE A 98 -19.43 13.24 -7.47
C PHE A 98 -18.25 12.55 -6.80
N ALA A 99 -17.63 11.68 -7.60
CA ALA A 99 -16.41 10.90 -7.40
C ALA A 99 -16.53 9.63 -6.54
N THR A 100 -17.44 8.75 -6.91
CA THR A 100 -17.09 7.34 -6.95
C THR A 100 -16.39 7.09 -8.30
N PHE A 101 -15.12 6.71 -8.31
CA PHE A 101 -14.39 6.27 -9.51
C PHE A 101 -14.88 4.87 -9.99
N LEU A 102 -16.20 4.68 -10.01
CA LEU A 102 -16.86 3.45 -10.44
C LEU A 102 -16.65 3.26 -11.94
N GLY A 103 -15.84 2.26 -12.30
CA GLY A 103 -16.00 1.51 -13.54
C GLY A 103 -16.18 2.36 -14.81
N ALA A 104 -15.11 3.02 -15.22
CA ALA A 104 -14.75 3.28 -16.61
C ALA A 104 -15.89 3.65 -17.57
N LYS A 105 -16.37 4.89 -17.47
CA LYS A 105 -16.53 5.83 -18.59
C LYS A 105 -16.82 7.22 -18.01
N PRO A 106 -16.17 8.29 -18.50
CA PRO A 106 -16.62 9.65 -18.20
C PRO A 106 -18.12 9.77 -18.52
N CYS A 107 -18.84 10.63 -17.79
CA CYS A 107 -20.23 10.93 -18.11
C CYS A 107 -20.39 11.29 -19.60
N PRO A 108 -21.55 11.07 -20.22
CA PRO A 108 -21.77 11.38 -21.63
C PRO A 108 -21.37 12.81 -22.00
N GLU A 109 -21.50 13.80 -21.10
CA GLU A 109 -21.07 15.19 -21.35
C GLU A 109 -19.57 15.31 -21.63
N ALA A 110 -18.74 14.42 -21.08
CA ALA A 110 -17.30 14.39 -21.32
C ALA A 110 -16.90 13.82 -22.69
N GLN A 111 -17.83 13.16 -23.40
CA GLN A 111 -17.56 12.60 -24.73
C GLN A 111 -17.73 13.64 -25.85
N GLU A 112 -18.51 14.70 -25.63
CA GLU A 112 -18.83 15.71 -26.65
C GLU A 112 -17.80 16.86 -26.74
N LEU A 113 -16.94 17.05 -25.73
CA LEU A 113 -15.88 18.07 -25.76
C LEU A 113 -14.71 17.59 -26.64
N MET A 114 -14.48 18.32 -27.75
CA MET A 114 -13.70 17.84 -28.89
C MET A 114 -12.16 17.88 -28.73
N ARG A 115 -11.55 18.20 -27.57
CA ARG A 115 -10.09 18.07 -27.40
C ARG A 115 -9.70 17.65 -25.98
N ALA A 116 -8.75 16.73 -25.89
CA ALA A 116 -8.20 16.19 -24.63
C ALA A 116 -7.67 17.27 -23.67
N GLU A 117 -7.27 18.43 -24.21
CA GLU A 117 -6.82 19.59 -23.44
C GLU A 117 -7.96 20.27 -22.64
N TYR A 118 -9.20 20.22 -23.15
CA TYR A 118 -10.38 20.74 -22.45
C TYR A 118 -10.92 19.75 -21.42
N ASP A 119 -10.79 18.45 -21.69
CA ASP A 119 -11.19 17.42 -20.74
C ASP A 119 -10.41 17.54 -19.42
N TRP A 120 -9.13 17.91 -19.51
CA TRP A 120 -8.32 18.10 -18.33
C TRP A 120 -8.90 19.19 -17.43
N ASN A 121 -9.08 20.41 -17.95
CA ASN A 121 -9.52 21.54 -17.14
C ASN A 121 -10.99 21.45 -16.70
N GLY A 122 -11.85 20.86 -17.54
CA GLY A 122 -13.29 20.78 -17.27
C GLY A 122 -13.71 19.56 -16.46
N ILE A 123 -13.01 18.43 -16.61
CA ILE A 123 -13.46 17.14 -16.06
C ILE A 123 -12.51 16.62 -14.99
N LEU A 124 -11.20 16.71 -15.22
CA LEU A 124 -10.21 16.03 -14.38
C LEU A 124 -9.64 16.94 -13.28
N LEU A 125 -9.45 18.22 -13.60
CA LEU A 125 -8.92 19.21 -12.68
C LEU A 125 -9.87 19.51 -11.50
N PRO A 126 -11.20 19.64 -11.67
CA PRO A 126 -12.07 19.93 -10.52
C PRO A 126 -12.09 18.83 -9.44
N PRO A 127 -12.18 17.51 -9.77
CA PRO A 127 -12.03 16.44 -8.78
C PRO A 127 -10.65 16.41 -8.12
N LEU A 128 -9.57 16.70 -8.86
CA LEU A 128 -8.22 16.83 -8.30
C LEU A 128 -8.12 17.98 -7.29
N LYS A 129 -8.57 19.17 -7.68
CA LYS A 129 -8.58 20.36 -6.81
C LYS A 129 -9.37 20.09 -5.54
N ARG A 130 -10.50 19.37 -5.67
CA ARG A 130 -11.34 18.95 -4.53
C ARG A 130 -10.66 17.91 -3.64
N ALA A 131 -10.01 16.91 -4.21
CA ALA A 131 -9.34 15.85 -3.45
C ALA A 131 -8.07 16.34 -2.71
N PHE A 132 -7.38 17.33 -3.28
CA PHE A 132 -6.07 17.79 -2.79
C PHE A 132 -6.06 19.25 -2.27
N GLY A 133 -7.22 19.87 -2.15
CA GLY A 133 -7.42 21.09 -1.36
C GLY A 133 -7.04 22.41 -2.04
N GLU A 134 -7.25 22.53 -3.36
CA GLU A 134 -7.23 23.84 -4.01
C GLU A 134 -8.61 24.50 -3.83
N GLY A 135 -8.82 25.03 -2.62
CA GLY A 135 -10.09 25.58 -2.12
C GLY A 135 -10.38 25.05 -0.71
N GLU A 136 -10.87 25.91 0.18
CA GLU A 136 -11.27 25.54 1.55
C GLU A 136 -12.28 24.39 1.49
N LEU A 137 -11.82 23.16 1.74
CA LEU A 137 -12.69 21.99 1.81
C LEU A 137 -12.62 21.36 3.19
N ASP A 138 -13.82 21.06 3.67
CA ASP A 138 -14.11 20.43 4.94
C ASP A 138 -13.35 19.11 5.09
N LEU A 139 -12.68 18.97 6.23
CA LEU A 139 -11.82 17.84 6.60
C LEU A 139 -12.52 16.49 6.46
N ALA A 140 -13.85 16.46 6.59
CA ALA A 140 -14.67 15.26 6.46
C ALA A 140 -14.59 14.59 5.07
N LEU A 141 -14.61 15.36 3.98
CA LEU A 141 -14.65 14.85 2.60
C LEU A 141 -13.31 14.30 2.09
N SER A 142 -12.20 14.80 2.65
CA SER A 142 -10.85 14.38 2.25
C SER A 142 -10.53 12.91 2.59
N SER A 143 -11.21 12.34 3.60
CA SER A 143 -10.97 10.99 4.08
C SER A 143 -11.33 9.89 3.06
N HIS A 144 -12.30 10.15 2.18
CA HIS A 144 -12.77 9.17 1.19
C HIS A 144 -11.78 8.95 0.03
N TYR A 145 -11.11 9.99 -0.45
CA TYR A 145 -10.16 9.90 -1.57
C TYR A 145 -8.83 9.23 -1.21
N ILE A 146 -8.47 9.25 0.07
CA ILE A 146 -7.22 8.67 0.58
C ILE A 146 -7.37 7.15 0.83
N SER A 147 -8.58 6.60 0.72
CA SER A 147 -8.77 5.15 0.86
C SER A 147 -8.10 4.38 -0.29
N LEU A 148 -7.60 3.17 0.00
CA LEU A 148 -7.19 2.22 -1.05
C LEU A 148 -8.44 1.52 -1.62
N GLY A 149 -8.37 1.05 -2.87
CA GLY A 149 -9.45 0.35 -3.56
C GLY A 149 -10.08 1.14 -4.71
N ASN A 150 -11.05 0.50 -5.37
CA ASN A 150 -11.67 0.96 -6.62
C ASN A 150 -12.37 2.33 -6.54
N HIS A 151 -12.65 2.82 -5.34
CA HIS A 151 -13.28 4.14 -5.12
C HIS A 151 -12.31 5.19 -4.57
N GLY A 152 -11.07 4.79 -4.27
CA GLY A 152 -10.03 5.66 -3.75
C GLY A 152 -8.85 5.74 -4.72
N LEU A 153 -7.62 5.53 -4.23
CA LEU A 153 -6.40 5.75 -5.02
C LEU A 153 -6.31 4.84 -6.26
N ASP A 154 -6.77 3.59 -6.18
CA ASP A 154 -6.70 2.66 -7.31
C ASP A 154 -7.67 3.09 -8.42
N GLY A 155 -8.91 3.45 -8.05
CA GLY A 155 -9.89 3.99 -9.00
C GLY A 155 -9.45 5.30 -9.63
N PHE A 156 -8.76 6.15 -8.86
CA PHE A 156 -8.14 7.37 -9.36
C PHE A 156 -7.01 7.08 -10.37
N CYS A 157 -6.15 6.09 -10.10
CA CYS A 157 -5.11 5.64 -11.03
C CYS A 157 -5.72 5.08 -12.32
N ASP A 158 -6.78 4.28 -12.23
CA ASP A 158 -7.49 3.75 -13.40
C ASP A 158 -8.14 4.87 -14.23
N PHE A 159 -8.75 5.86 -13.55
CA PHE A 159 -9.29 7.04 -14.19
C PHE A 159 -8.21 7.83 -14.93
N PHE A 160 -7.04 8.05 -14.31
CA PHE A 160 -5.90 8.68 -14.98
C PHE A 160 -5.39 7.89 -16.18
N ASN A 161 -5.28 6.57 -16.03
CA ASN A 161 -4.85 5.66 -17.10
C ASN A 161 -5.78 5.75 -18.31
N TYR A 162 -7.09 5.93 -18.12
CA TYR A 162 -8.04 6.15 -19.21
C TYR A 162 -7.69 7.40 -20.04
N PHE A 163 -7.38 8.54 -19.41
CA PHE A 163 -7.04 9.77 -20.15
C PHE A 163 -5.73 9.65 -20.92
N ILE A 164 -4.73 8.98 -20.34
CA ILE A 164 -3.45 8.75 -21.00
C ILE A 164 -3.60 7.79 -22.18
N SER A 165 -4.20 6.63 -21.94
CA SER A 165 -4.28 5.54 -22.92
C SER A 165 -5.32 5.80 -24.02
N THR A 166 -6.50 6.28 -23.63
CA THR A 166 -7.67 6.39 -24.51
C THR A 166 -7.80 7.80 -25.08
N ARG A 167 -7.66 8.85 -24.26
CA ARG A 167 -7.78 10.25 -24.71
C ARG A 167 -6.45 10.85 -25.20
N ARG A 168 -5.36 10.08 -25.17
CA ARG A 168 -4.02 10.50 -25.65
C ARG A 168 -3.51 11.77 -24.97
N LEU A 169 -3.84 11.95 -23.69
CA LEU A 169 -3.37 13.09 -22.93
C LEU A 169 -1.84 13.10 -22.89
N LEU A 170 -1.24 14.18 -23.39
CA LEU A 170 0.21 14.28 -23.52
C LEU A 170 0.85 14.49 -22.14
N GLY A 171 1.96 13.80 -21.87
CA GLY A 171 2.60 13.83 -20.55
C GLY A 171 3.00 15.23 -20.06
N HIS A 172 3.27 16.17 -20.97
CA HIS A 172 3.59 17.54 -20.59
C HIS A 172 2.38 18.33 -20.04
N CYS A 173 1.16 17.97 -20.41
CA CYS A 173 -0.06 18.55 -19.85
C CYS A 173 -0.30 18.09 -18.41
N ILE A 174 0.18 16.89 -18.07
CA ILE A 174 -0.06 16.23 -16.77
C ILE A 174 1.01 16.61 -15.75
N LYS A 175 2.26 16.82 -16.20
CA LYS A 175 3.42 16.98 -15.34
C LYS A 175 3.26 18.04 -14.23
N PRO A 176 2.83 19.29 -14.49
CA PRO A 176 2.72 20.32 -13.45
C PRO A 176 1.73 19.93 -12.35
N TYR A 177 0.70 19.16 -12.69
CA TYR A 177 -0.33 18.74 -11.77
C TYR A 177 0.08 17.52 -10.95
N PHE A 178 0.88 16.61 -11.53
CA PHE A 178 1.52 15.55 -10.76
C PHE A 178 2.50 16.13 -9.74
N GLU A 179 3.27 17.17 -10.11
CA GLU A 179 4.14 17.88 -9.18
C GLU A 179 3.33 18.54 -8.06
N PHE A 180 2.19 19.18 -8.38
CA PHE A 180 1.27 19.74 -7.38
C PHE A 180 0.65 18.67 -6.47
N LEU A 181 0.20 17.56 -7.04
CA LEU A 181 -0.36 16.42 -6.32
C LEU A 181 0.67 15.83 -5.34
N CYS A 182 1.88 15.57 -5.82
CA CYS A 182 2.99 15.09 -4.99
C CYS A 182 3.29 16.07 -3.86
N ALA A 183 3.34 17.38 -4.14
CA ALA A 183 3.56 18.40 -3.11
C ALA A 183 2.41 18.43 -2.07
N GLY A 184 1.16 18.25 -2.50
CA GLY A 184 0.00 18.14 -1.62
C GLY A 184 0.07 16.89 -0.73
N ILE A 185 0.42 15.74 -1.30
CA ILE A 185 0.64 14.49 -0.57
C ILE A 185 1.80 14.65 0.42
N GLU A 186 2.93 15.23 0.02
CA GLU A 186 4.07 15.47 0.91
C GLU A 186 3.72 16.45 2.04
N LYS A 187 2.92 17.48 1.78
CA LYS A 187 2.44 18.41 2.81
C LYS A 187 1.48 17.75 3.79
N ARG A 188 0.59 16.87 3.30
CA ARG A 188 -0.45 16.21 4.10
C ARG A 188 0.06 15.00 4.86
N PHE A 189 0.96 14.26 4.24
CA PHE A 189 1.72 13.15 4.80
C PHE A 189 3.19 13.55 4.77
N PRO A 190 3.61 14.46 5.67
CA PRO A 190 5.01 14.79 5.81
C PRO A 190 5.74 13.46 6.00
N THR A 191 6.47 13.04 4.96
CA THR A 191 7.25 11.80 5.01
C THR A 191 7.99 11.82 6.34
N ALA A 192 7.90 10.72 7.08
CA ALA A 192 8.40 10.55 8.44
C ALA A 192 9.93 10.71 8.56
N LYS A 193 10.46 11.86 8.15
CA LYS A 193 11.78 12.36 8.51
C LYS A 193 11.75 12.94 9.92
N ASP A 194 10.58 13.42 10.37
CA ASP A 194 10.40 14.01 11.71
C ASP A 194 9.52 13.16 12.65
N SER A 195 8.80 12.17 12.13
CA SER A 195 8.06 11.21 12.94
C SER A 195 9.01 10.09 13.40
N VAL A 196 9.51 10.21 14.63
CA VAL A 196 10.20 9.16 15.40
C VAL A 196 9.19 8.07 15.80
N ALA A 197 8.55 7.42 14.82
CA ALA A 197 8.01 6.10 15.08
C ALA A 197 9.24 5.17 15.18
N PRO A 198 9.39 4.39 16.25
CA PRO A 198 10.56 3.55 16.42
C PRO A 198 10.61 2.56 15.25
N ARG A 199 11.58 2.75 14.34
CA ARG A 199 11.98 1.73 13.39
C ARG A 199 12.46 0.56 14.22
N MET A 200 11.63 -0.48 14.37
CA MET A 200 12.09 -1.75 14.94
C MET A 200 13.33 -2.18 14.14
N ASN A 201 14.39 -2.47 14.87
CA ASN A 201 15.62 -2.97 14.28
C ASN A 201 15.29 -4.27 13.52
N PRO A 202 15.77 -4.49 12.28
CA PRO A 202 15.60 -5.76 11.59
C PRO A 202 15.98 -6.98 12.45
N LYS A 203 16.96 -6.80 13.35
CA LYS A 203 17.32 -7.81 14.35
C LYS A 203 16.23 -8.04 15.40
N GLU A 204 15.57 -7.01 15.90
CA GLU A 204 14.46 -7.16 16.86
C GLU A 204 13.26 -7.84 16.21
N VAL A 205 12.96 -7.52 14.95
CA VAL A 205 11.92 -8.22 14.18
C VAL A 205 12.29 -9.69 14.00
N TYR A 206 13.56 -9.98 13.68
CA TYR A 206 14.06 -11.34 13.54
C TYR A 206 14.03 -12.12 14.87
N ASP A 207 14.41 -11.49 15.98
CA ASP A 207 14.40 -12.07 17.33
C ASP A 207 12.97 -12.28 17.85
N GLU A 208 12.03 -11.37 17.52
CA GLU A 208 10.60 -11.54 17.80
C GLU A 208 10.00 -12.64 16.92
N LEU A 209 10.39 -12.74 15.64
CA LEU A 209 10.01 -13.85 14.77
C LEU A 209 10.53 -15.19 15.30
N HIS A 210 11.80 -15.27 15.68
CA HIS A 210 12.40 -16.48 16.26
C HIS A 210 11.71 -16.90 17.55
N ARG A 211 11.35 -15.93 18.39
CA ARG A 211 10.51 -16.19 19.58
C ARG A 211 9.12 -16.67 19.20
N ALA A 212 8.43 -16.01 18.28
CA ALA A 212 7.11 -16.46 17.79
C ALA A 212 7.18 -17.86 17.18
N LEU A 213 8.30 -18.19 16.55
CA LEU A 213 8.56 -19.47 15.93
C LEU A 213 8.97 -20.56 16.91
N HIS A 214 9.20 -20.25 18.20
CA HIS A 214 9.72 -21.15 19.25
C HIS A 214 9.96 -22.56 18.69
N VAL A 215 11.15 -22.76 18.12
CA VAL A 215 11.65 -24.10 17.79
C VAL A 215 11.36 -24.90 19.05
N ALA A 216 10.44 -25.85 18.99
CA ALA A 216 10.01 -26.50 20.20
C ALA A 216 11.27 -27.09 20.81
N ASP A 217 11.62 -26.70 22.03
CA ASP A 217 12.51 -27.47 22.88
C ASP A 217 11.74 -28.74 23.24
N GLN A 218 11.42 -29.55 22.23
CA GLN A 218 11.16 -30.96 22.42
C GLN A 218 12.52 -31.50 22.80
N GLU A 219 12.69 -31.80 24.09
CA GLU A 219 13.75 -32.65 24.59
C GLU A 219 13.63 -34.00 23.86
N PHE A 220 14.19 -34.06 22.66
CA PHE A 220 14.33 -35.29 21.93
C PHE A 220 15.45 -36.07 22.61
N ALA A 221 15.08 -37.15 23.28
CA ALA A 221 16.02 -38.13 23.76
C ALA A 221 16.98 -38.51 22.61
N PRO A 222 18.30 -38.50 22.84
CA PRO A 222 19.28 -38.79 21.80
C PRO A 222 19.24 -40.29 21.48
N GLU A 223 18.31 -40.71 20.62
CA GLU A 223 18.19 -42.11 20.22
C GLU A 223 18.41 -42.33 18.73
N SER A 224 19.59 -42.88 18.46
CA SER A 224 20.04 -43.60 17.25
C SER A 224 20.35 -42.77 16.01
N ASP A 225 21.42 -43.21 15.31
CA ASP A 225 22.02 -42.73 14.04
C ASP A 225 21.08 -42.77 12.81
N LYS A 226 19.77 -42.62 13.01
CA LYS A 226 18.79 -42.59 11.93
C LYS A 226 18.71 -41.19 11.37
N THR A 227 19.00 -41.06 10.08
CA THR A 227 18.70 -39.86 9.30
C THR A 227 17.22 -39.53 9.44
N GLN A 228 16.91 -38.43 10.13
CA GLN A 228 15.53 -37.97 10.27
C GLN A 228 15.11 -37.21 9.01
N ALA A 229 13.84 -37.32 8.62
CA ALA A 229 13.32 -36.55 7.51
C ALA A 229 13.09 -35.10 7.93
N CYS A 230 13.42 -34.14 7.06
CA CYS A 230 13.16 -32.72 7.32
C CYS A 230 11.66 -32.44 7.25
N CYS A 231 11.06 -32.04 8.37
CA CYS A 231 9.67 -31.59 8.44
C CYS A 231 9.50 -30.13 7.97
N GLY A 232 10.58 -29.38 7.79
CA GLY A 232 10.48 -27.94 7.46
C GLY A 232 10.27 -27.10 8.71
N LEU A 233 9.84 -25.85 8.53
CA LEU A 233 9.65 -24.90 9.62
C LEU A 233 8.25 -25.04 10.20
N ALA A 234 8.16 -25.38 11.49
CA ALA A 234 6.92 -25.35 12.24
C ALA A 234 6.50 -23.89 12.50
N ILE A 235 5.25 -23.54 12.19
CA ILE A 235 4.68 -22.22 12.50
C ILE A 235 3.70 -22.39 13.64
N ARG A 236 3.88 -21.58 14.68
CA ARG A 236 2.96 -21.51 15.82
C ARG A 236 1.90 -20.44 15.58
N PHE A 237 0.71 -20.72 16.07
CA PHE A 237 -0.43 -19.83 16.02
C PHE A 237 -0.81 -19.43 17.45
N PRO A 238 -1.35 -18.22 17.67
CA PRO A 238 -1.84 -17.81 18.97
C PRO A 238 -2.87 -18.81 19.54
N GLU A 239 -2.92 -18.93 20.86
CA GLU A 239 -3.88 -19.81 21.52
C GLU A 239 -5.32 -19.52 21.07
N GLY A 240 -6.12 -20.57 20.94
CA GLY A 240 -7.49 -20.49 20.43
C GLY A 240 -7.61 -20.29 18.91
N THR A 241 -6.49 -20.14 18.18
CA THR A 241 -6.51 -19.92 16.74
C THR A 241 -5.97 -21.14 15.98
N SER A 242 -6.73 -21.65 15.02
CA SER A 242 -6.28 -22.74 14.14
C SER A 242 -5.51 -22.19 12.94
N HIS A 243 -4.46 -22.92 12.51
CA HIS A 243 -3.71 -22.58 11.30
C HIS A 243 -4.60 -22.52 10.05
N HIS A 244 -5.69 -23.30 10.01
CA HIS A 244 -6.65 -23.29 8.89
C HIS A 244 -7.38 -21.95 8.73
N VAL A 245 -7.53 -21.18 9.80
CA VAL A 245 -8.21 -19.87 9.77
C VAL A 245 -7.24 -18.71 9.81
N ALA A 246 -6.02 -18.90 10.33
CA ALA A 246 -5.01 -17.86 10.50
C ALA A 246 -3.95 -17.79 9.39
N TYR A 247 -3.71 -18.87 8.65
CA TYR A 247 -2.78 -18.84 7.53
C TYR A 247 -3.48 -18.34 6.24
N PRO A 248 -2.93 -17.36 5.51
CA PRO A 248 -3.51 -16.86 4.27
C PRO A 248 -3.20 -17.79 3.08
N SER A 249 -3.90 -18.92 3.01
CA SER A 249 -3.70 -19.95 1.96
C SER A 249 -3.89 -19.43 0.54
N GLY A 250 -4.71 -18.39 0.36
CA GLY A 250 -4.94 -17.75 -0.95
C GLY A 250 -3.67 -17.18 -1.61
N LEU A 251 -2.62 -16.90 -0.84
CA LEU A 251 -1.35 -16.41 -1.42
C LEU A 251 -0.72 -17.40 -2.39
N HIS A 252 -0.86 -18.70 -2.14
CA HIS A 252 -0.31 -19.75 -3.00
C HIS A 252 -1.01 -19.85 -4.36
N GLN A 253 -2.19 -19.24 -4.51
CA GLN A 253 -2.89 -19.18 -5.80
C GLN A 253 -2.41 -18.02 -6.68
N GLN A 254 -1.91 -16.95 -6.05
CA GLN A 254 -1.55 -15.72 -6.75
C GLN A 254 -0.02 -15.54 -6.91
N TYR A 255 0.75 -16.12 -5.99
CA TYR A 255 2.20 -16.00 -5.98
C TYR A 255 2.86 -17.37 -6.05
N ASP A 256 3.94 -17.44 -6.83
CA ASP A 256 4.85 -18.57 -6.84
C ASP A 256 5.78 -18.47 -5.62
N LEU A 257 5.28 -18.95 -4.48
CA LEU A 257 6.01 -18.91 -3.22
C LEU A 257 7.03 -20.05 -3.18
N PRO A 258 8.28 -19.83 -2.74
CA PRO A 258 9.34 -20.86 -2.76
C PRO A 258 9.19 -21.91 -1.64
N TRP A 259 7.97 -22.14 -1.17
CA TRP A 259 7.65 -23.12 -0.15
C TRP A 259 6.24 -23.68 -0.32
N ASP A 260 6.08 -24.94 0.05
CA ASP A 260 4.78 -25.56 0.26
C ASP A 260 4.37 -25.41 1.73
N ASN A 261 3.07 -25.56 1.99
CA ASN A 261 2.54 -25.63 3.34
C ASN A 261 1.78 -26.93 3.55
N TYR A 262 1.83 -27.47 4.76
CA TYR A 262 1.08 -28.66 5.11
C TYR A 262 0.87 -28.77 6.62
N SER A 263 -0.04 -29.65 7.02
CA SER A 263 -0.40 -29.87 8.43
C SER A 263 -0.10 -31.30 8.83
N ARG A 264 0.44 -31.49 10.04
CA ARG A 264 0.71 -32.82 10.60
C ARG A 264 0.42 -32.79 12.09
N ARG A 265 -0.43 -33.70 12.58
CA ARG A 265 -0.78 -33.83 14.01
C ARG A 265 -1.19 -32.50 14.66
N ASN A 266 -2.02 -31.73 13.96
CA ASN A 266 -2.51 -30.40 14.38
C ASN A 266 -1.44 -29.29 14.43
N GLU A 267 -0.20 -29.57 14.01
CA GLU A 267 0.84 -28.59 13.78
C GLU A 267 0.88 -28.20 12.31
N PHE A 268 1.35 -26.99 12.02
CA PHE A 268 1.44 -26.47 10.67
C PHE A 268 2.90 -26.21 10.32
N PHE A 269 3.28 -26.62 9.12
CA PHE A 269 4.65 -26.54 8.63
C PHE A 269 4.68 -25.83 7.29
N ILE A 270 5.75 -25.08 7.07
CA ILE A 270 6.16 -24.63 5.74
C ILE A 270 7.46 -25.33 5.36
N GLN A 271 7.57 -25.75 4.11
CA GLN A 271 8.73 -26.48 3.62
C GLN A 271 9.20 -25.87 2.31
N SER A 272 10.48 -25.46 2.26
CA SER A 272 11.07 -24.93 1.05
C SER A 272 11.02 -25.95 -0.08
N HIS A 273 10.80 -25.50 -1.32
CA HIS A 273 10.90 -26.38 -2.50
C HIS A 273 12.30 -27.00 -2.65
N ASP A 274 13.34 -26.32 -2.16
CA ASP A 274 14.72 -26.80 -2.11
C ASP A 274 15.03 -27.65 -0.86
N CYS A 275 13.99 -28.15 -0.17
CA CYS A 275 14.16 -28.99 1.01
C CYS A 275 14.88 -30.30 0.66
N ARG A 276 15.98 -30.57 1.38
CA ARG A 276 16.78 -31.80 1.20
C ARG A 276 16.09 -33.07 1.71
N ARG A 277 14.95 -32.93 2.40
CA ARG A 277 14.17 -34.01 3.02
C ARG A 277 14.91 -34.91 4.01
N SER A 278 16.20 -34.72 4.25
CA SER A 278 17.01 -35.44 5.24
C SER A 278 17.79 -34.48 6.12
N LEU A 279 17.83 -34.75 7.41
CA LEU A 279 18.58 -34.04 8.42
C LEU A 279 19.69 -34.94 8.97
N VAL A 280 20.88 -34.36 9.10
CA VAL A 280 22.05 -35.00 9.72
C VAL A 280 22.12 -34.66 11.22
N SER A 281 21.47 -33.58 11.64
CA SER A 281 21.44 -33.08 13.01
C SER A 281 20.01 -33.05 13.55
N ALA A 282 19.87 -33.04 14.88
CA ALA A 282 18.61 -32.88 15.60
C ALA A 282 17.93 -31.50 15.41
N THR A 283 18.35 -30.71 14.43
CA THR A 283 17.69 -29.45 14.06
C THR A 283 16.35 -29.77 13.41
N GLN A 284 15.29 -29.03 13.74
CA GLN A 284 13.93 -29.34 13.25
C GLN A 284 13.74 -29.08 11.75
N ALA A 285 14.57 -28.21 11.16
CA ALA A 285 14.52 -27.84 9.75
C ALA A 285 15.90 -27.93 9.09
N CYS A 286 15.93 -28.13 7.77
CA CYS A 286 17.16 -28.07 6.99
C CYS A 286 17.48 -26.62 6.61
N LEU A 287 18.74 -26.34 6.23
CA LEU A 287 19.20 -24.99 5.86
C LEU A 287 18.31 -24.30 4.80
N SER A 288 17.82 -25.04 3.79
CA SER A 288 16.93 -24.46 2.77
C SER A 288 15.58 -24.03 3.37
N CYS A 289 15.04 -24.79 4.32
CA CYS A 289 13.80 -24.42 5.01
C CYS A 289 14.05 -23.23 5.94
N GLU A 290 15.14 -23.21 6.70
CA GLU A 290 15.50 -22.07 7.56
C GLU A 290 15.76 -20.78 6.76
N ALA A 291 16.26 -20.89 5.53
CA ALA A 291 16.45 -19.75 4.63
C ALA A 291 15.14 -19.06 4.22
N LEU A 292 13.97 -19.66 4.50
CA LEU A 292 12.68 -19.01 4.32
C LEU A 292 12.40 -17.94 5.38
N LEU A 293 12.98 -18.03 6.58
CA LEU A 293 12.73 -17.10 7.68
C LEU A 293 12.91 -15.61 7.31
N PRO A 294 13.99 -15.22 6.60
CA PRO A 294 14.16 -13.84 6.17
C PRO A 294 13.32 -13.46 4.93
N HIS A 295 12.51 -14.35 4.37
CA HIS A 295 11.73 -14.06 3.17
C HIS A 295 10.60 -13.07 3.49
N ASP A 296 10.60 -11.89 2.86
CA ASP A 296 9.71 -10.75 3.18
C ASP A 296 8.22 -11.14 3.27
N VAL A 297 7.74 -11.96 2.34
CA VAL A 297 6.34 -12.42 2.34
C VAL A 297 6.04 -13.26 3.58
N LEU A 298 6.94 -14.18 3.96
CA LEU A 298 6.75 -15.01 5.15
C LEU A 298 6.81 -14.15 6.41
N VAL A 299 7.77 -13.23 6.50
CA VAL A 299 7.87 -12.26 7.61
C VAL A 299 6.56 -11.49 7.79
N GLY A 300 5.98 -11.00 6.68
CA GLY A 300 4.69 -10.31 6.71
C GLY A 300 3.52 -11.21 7.15
N ILE A 301 3.51 -12.49 6.76
CA ILE A 301 2.51 -13.46 7.22
C ILE A 301 2.65 -13.69 8.73
N LEU A 302 3.86 -13.94 9.22
CA LEU A 302 4.12 -14.21 10.64
C LEU A 302 3.78 -13.01 11.51
N HIS A 303 4.10 -11.80 11.06
CA HIS A 303 3.71 -10.57 11.73
C HIS A 303 2.19 -10.43 11.86
N ARG A 304 1.43 -10.71 10.80
CA ARG A 304 -0.04 -10.68 10.82
C ARG A 304 -0.67 -11.78 11.66
N ILE A 305 -0.06 -12.97 11.71
CA ILE A 305 -0.50 -14.05 12.62
C ILE A 305 -0.33 -13.59 14.07
N ALA A 306 0.79 -12.95 14.39
CA ALA A 306 1.10 -12.50 15.75
C ALA A 306 0.28 -11.28 16.19
N ARG A 307 0.06 -10.30 15.30
CA ARG A 307 -0.53 -8.99 15.65
C ARG A 307 -1.95 -8.77 15.11
N GLY A 308 -2.48 -9.75 14.38
CA GLY A 308 -3.74 -9.61 13.66
C GLY A 308 -3.57 -8.96 12.29
N THR A 309 -4.66 -8.95 11.51
CA THR A 309 -4.68 -8.43 10.14
C THR A 309 -5.39 -7.08 10.09
N HIS A 310 -4.72 -6.07 9.52
CA HIS A 310 -5.30 -4.74 9.40
C HIS A 310 -6.48 -4.73 8.39
N PRO A 311 -7.57 -3.96 8.61
CA PRO A 311 -8.72 -3.90 7.71
C PRO A 311 -8.43 -3.41 6.29
N SER A 312 -7.31 -2.71 6.06
CA SER A 312 -6.86 -2.31 4.71
C SER A 312 -5.95 -3.34 4.02
N THR A 313 -5.62 -4.44 4.70
CA THR A 313 -4.78 -5.50 4.11
C THR A 313 -5.46 -6.05 2.86
N PRO A 314 -4.76 -6.24 1.72
CA PRO A 314 -5.39 -6.82 0.54
C PRO A 314 -5.96 -8.21 0.81
N ILE A 315 -7.07 -8.55 0.16
CA ILE A 315 -7.87 -9.76 0.46
C ILE A 315 -7.01 -11.04 0.46
N ILE A 316 -6.06 -11.15 -0.46
CA ILE A 316 -5.19 -12.34 -0.61
C ILE A 316 -4.27 -12.58 0.59
N TYR A 317 -3.93 -11.54 1.34
CA TYR A 317 -3.13 -11.63 2.57
C TYR A 317 -4.01 -11.80 3.82
N ARG A 318 -5.34 -11.79 3.68
CA ARG A 318 -6.25 -11.96 4.81
C ARG A 318 -6.42 -13.45 5.10
N PRO A 319 -6.23 -13.86 6.36
CA PRO A 319 -6.58 -15.19 6.79
C PRO A 319 -8.07 -15.49 6.59
N THR A 320 -8.41 -16.76 6.36
CA THR A 320 -9.80 -17.20 6.15
C THR A 320 -10.72 -16.81 7.30
N GLY A 321 -10.24 -16.85 8.55
CA GLY A 321 -11.02 -16.43 9.72
C GLY A 321 -11.48 -14.97 9.60
N VAL A 322 -10.56 -14.07 9.24
CA VAL A 322 -10.86 -12.64 9.04
C VAL A 322 -11.87 -12.42 7.91
N LEU A 323 -11.78 -13.21 6.84
CA LEU A 323 -12.74 -13.14 5.74
C LEU A 323 -14.15 -13.59 6.18
N VAL A 324 -14.24 -14.70 6.93
CA VAL A 324 -15.51 -15.20 7.46
C VAL A 324 -16.14 -14.16 8.40
N ASP A 325 -15.36 -13.55 9.29
CA ASP A 325 -15.84 -12.50 10.19
C ASP A 325 -16.32 -11.28 9.42
N THR A 326 -15.59 -10.87 8.37
CA THR A 326 -15.99 -9.76 7.49
C THR A 326 -17.35 -10.04 6.84
N VAL A 327 -17.55 -11.24 6.28
CA VAL A 327 -18.81 -11.65 5.65
C VAL A 327 -19.95 -11.70 6.66
N ARG A 328 -19.70 -12.22 7.87
CA ARG A 328 -20.69 -12.28 8.95
C ARG A 328 -21.14 -10.87 9.35
N ASN A 329 -20.20 -9.98 9.64
CA ASN A 329 -20.49 -8.60 10.04
C ASN A 329 -21.31 -7.88 8.96
N LYS A 330 -20.93 -8.02 7.68
CA LYS A 330 -21.69 -7.44 6.56
C LYS A 330 -23.08 -8.05 6.40
N SER A 331 -23.24 -9.35 6.66
CA SER A 331 -24.54 -10.00 6.63
C SER A 331 -25.47 -9.47 7.74
N GLU A 332 -24.92 -9.19 8.92
CA GLU A 332 -25.65 -8.61 10.05
C GLU A 332 -26.04 -7.15 9.78
N GLU A 333 -25.13 -6.33 9.25
CA GLU A 333 -25.43 -4.97 8.80
C GLU A 333 -26.58 -4.95 7.78
N CYS A 334 -26.51 -5.79 6.75
CA CYS A 334 -27.58 -5.91 5.75
C CYS A 334 -28.92 -6.35 6.37
N ARG A 335 -28.90 -7.22 7.37
CA ARG A 335 -30.10 -7.65 8.09
C ARG A 335 -30.70 -6.49 8.89
N GLY A 336 -29.86 -5.73 9.59
CA GLY A 336 -30.26 -4.54 10.34
C GLY A 336 -30.94 -3.50 9.44
N LEU A 337 -30.32 -3.15 8.32
CA LEU A 337 -30.88 -2.20 7.35
C LEU A 337 -32.24 -2.64 6.80
N LYS A 338 -32.41 -3.94 6.52
CA LYS A 338 -33.71 -4.48 6.08
C LYS A 338 -34.79 -4.33 7.14
N LEU A 339 -34.48 -4.60 8.40
CA LEU A 339 -35.44 -4.46 9.50
C LEU A 339 -35.83 -2.99 9.72
N THR A 340 -34.86 -2.07 9.67
CA THR A 340 -35.14 -0.62 9.77
C THR A 340 -36.01 -0.14 8.62
N ASN A 341 -35.72 -0.57 7.39
CA ASN A 341 -36.52 -0.21 6.22
C ASN A 341 -37.98 -0.71 6.34
N LEU A 342 -38.18 -1.94 6.84
CA LEU A 342 -39.52 -2.47 7.09
C LEU A 342 -40.29 -1.68 8.17
N ALA A 343 -39.61 -1.26 9.24
CA ALA A 343 -40.22 -0.44 10.29
C ALA A 343 -40.69 0.92 9.72
N LEU A 344 -39.83 1.61 8.97
CA LEU A 344 -40.18 2.88 8.33
C LEU A 344 -41.37 2.75 7.36
N HIS A 345 -41.45 1.67 6.59
CA HIS A 345 -42.59 1.41 5.72
C HIS A 345 -43.88 1.05 6.47
N SER A 346 -43.78 0.53 7.69
CA SER A 346 -44.95 0.23 8.53
C SER A 346 -45.55 1.48 9.19
N GLU A 347 -44.73 2.50 9.48
CA GLU A 347 -45.19 3.77 10.06
C GLU A 347 -45.85 4.70 9.04
N LEU A 348 -45.59 4.49 7.74
CA LEU A 348 -46.16 5.27 6.64
C LEU A 348 -47.53 4.77 6.17
N ARG A 349 -48.10 3.74 6.81
CA ARG A 349 -49.44 3.21 6.53
C ARG A 349 -50.37 3.46 7.71
#